data_AF-A0A961NTZ7-F1
#
_entry.id   AF-A0A961NTZ7-F1
#
_cell.length_a   1.000
_cell.length_b   1.000
_cell.length_c   1.000
_cell.angle_alpha   90.00
_cell.angle_beta   90.00
_cell.angle_gamma   90.00
#
_symmetry.space_group_name_H-M   'P 1'
#
loop_
_entity.id
_entity.type
_entity.pdbx_description
1 polymer ?
#
loop_
_entity_poly.entity_id
_entity_poly.type
_entity_poly.pdbx_seq_one_letter_code
_entity_poly.pdbx_strand_id
1 'polypeptide(L)'
;MAYNFHNLVFEGGGVLGVAYAGVVQELESRGILENIERVVGTSAGAICALSLALRYPVPEIRKTLEELDFKRFVSKSEPLDLPKKYGWYSPSPLRDWLAELVHRASEYLGSPKELDGTLTFEELRDLGGRELYVFATDLNTRSSAEFSHRRTPRARVVEAVLASSAIPGFFQSVKFSDNQPDAHIYVDGGVLNNFPIMTFDTMDTVNEETIGFKFERSGRNPKKDLDFGAPGDWAEQLYETVKNAQSEYLRRSPRNLARTAFISAGTIKVIDFDISDEEKQWLIENGRRSVQQFLRAYDRRNSLIRKAFRTVTGIG
;
A
#
# COMPACT_ATOMS: atom_id res chain seq x y z
N MET A 1 -24.34 2.29 12.68
CA MET A 1 -24.27 3.54 11.87
C MET A 1 -23.63 3.15 10.55
N ALA A 2 -24.17 3.58 9.42
CA ALA A 2 -23.52 3.34 8.13
C ALA A 2 -22.33 4.29 8.00
N TYR A 3 -21.15 3.75 7.69
CA TYR A 3 -19.95 4.54 7.40
C TYR A 3 -19.96 4.90 5.91
N ASN A 4 -19.76 6.18 5.59
CA ASN A 4 -19.71 6.67 4.21
C ASN A 4 -18.27 6.75 3.70
N PHE A 5 -17.57 5.60 3.71
CA PHE A 5 -16.25 5.49 3.12
C PHE A 5 -16.35 4.76 1.79
N HIS A 6 -15.72 5.32 0.76
CA HIS A 6 -15.67 4.76 -0.59
C HIS A 6 -14.25 4.47 -1.06
N ASN A 7 -13.25 5.01 -0.35
CA ASN A 7 -11.84 4.91 -0.73
C ASN A 7 -10.98 4.41 0.43
N LEU A 8 -10.13 3.42 0.17
CA LEU A 8 -9.09 2.97 1.09
C LEU A 8 -7.71 3.33 0.55
N VAL A 9 -6.82 3.80 1.43
CA VAL A 9 -5.42 4.11 1.09
C VAL A 9 -4.48 3.36 2.00
N PHE A 10 -3.52 2.62 1.44
CA PHE A 10 -2.56 1.81 2.17
C PHE A 10 -1.13 2.31 1.96
N GLU A 11 -0.44 2.63 3.05
CA GLU A 11 0.97 3.04 3.04
C GLU A 11 1.91 1.88 2.60
N GLY A 12 3.03 2.22 1.97
CA GLY A 12 4.17 1.32 1.81
C GLY A 12 4.87 0.99 3.13
N GLY A 13 5.01 -0.31 3.43
CA GLY A 13 5.54 -0.78 4.72
C GLY A 13 6.37 -2.06 4.70
N GLY A 14 6.67 -2.63 3.52
CA GLY A 14 7.39 -3.91 3.42
C GLY A 14 6.71 -5.00 4.25
N VAL A 15 7.45 -5.65 5.15
CA VAL A 15 6.91 -6.70 6.04
C VAL A 15 5.77 -6.25 6.95
N LEU A 16 5.67 -4.94 7.22
CA LEU A 16 4.58 -4.39 8.03
C LEU A 16 3.21 -4.55 7.34
N GLY A 17 3.20 -4.80 6.02
CA GLY A 17 1.98 -5.06 5.24
C GLY A 17 1.13 -6.23 5.77
N VAL A 18 1.72 -7.14 6.55
CA VAL A 18 0.99 -8.22 7.25
C VAL A 18 -0.12 -7.66 8.15
N ALA A 19 0.09 -6.46 8.73
CA ALA A 19 -0.93 -5.80 9.56
C ALA A 19 -2.23 -5.51 8.80
N TYR A 20 -2.16 -5.34 7.47
CA TYR A 20 -3.35 -5.06 6.67
C TYR A 20 -4.35 -6.21 6.65
N ALA A 21 -3.93 -7.45 6.96
CA ALA A 21 -4.88 -8.55 7.14
C ALA A 21 -5.87 -8.24 8.28
N GLY A 22 -5.39 -7.69 9.39
CA GLY A 22 -6.25 -7.29 10.51
C GLY A 22 -7.10 -6.06 10.21
N VAL A 23 -6.57 -5.14 9.40
CA VAL A 23 -7.33 -3.97 8.91
C VAL A 23 -8.53 -4.44 8.08
N VAL A 24 -8.29 -5.25 7.05
CA VAL A 24 -9.33 -5.73 6.14
C VAL A 24 -10.37 -6.57 6.88
N GLN A 25 -9.95 -7.43 7.82
CA GLN A 25 -10.87 -8.19 8.68
C GLN A 25 -11.80 -7.29 9.52
N GLU A 26 -11.27 -6.22 10.12
CA GLU A 26 -12.13 -5.29 10.89
C GLU A 26 -13.03 -4.47 9.98
N LEU A 27 -12.58 -4.06 8.79
CA LEU A 27 -13.43 -3.35 7.84
C LEU A 27 -14.59 -4.23 7.36
N GLU A 28 -14.33 -5.52 7.11
CA GLU A 28 -15.36 -6.49 6.73
C GLU A 28 -16.38 -6.71 7.86
N SER A 29 -15.91 -6.92 9.09
CA SER A 29 -16.80 -7.15 10.25
C SER A 29 -17.72 -5.96 10.55
N ARG A 30 -17.37 -4.77 10.06
CA ARG A 30 -18.13 -3.53 10.16
C ARG A 30 -19.02 -3.25 8.95
N GLY A 31 -18.99 -4.10 7.91
CA GLY A 31 -19.70 -3.90 6.65
C GLY A 31 -19.18 -2.72 5.83
N ILE A 32 -17.94 -2.26 6.09
CA ILE A 32 -17.38 -1.09 5.40
C ILE A 32 -16.93 -1.47 3.98
N LEU A 33 -16.38 -2.67 3.79
CA LEU A 33 -15.83 -3.11 2.50
C LEU A 33 -16.86 -3.19 1.36
N GLU A 34 -18.15 -3.28 1.68
CA GLU A 34 -19.24 -3.31 0.70
C GLU A 34 -19.38 -1.98 -0.05
N ASN A 35 -19.05 -0.86 0.61
CA ASN A 35 -19.11 0.48 0.03
C ASN A 35 -17.81 0.90 -0.66
N ILE A 36 -16.74 0.11 -0.55
CA ILE A 36 -15.43 0.51 -1.09
C ILE A 36 -15.40 0.30 -2.60
N GLU A 37 -15.29 1.42 -3.31
CA GLU A 37 -15.17 1.49 -4.77
C GLU A 37 -13.70 1.56 -5.22
N ARG A 38 -12.84 2.22 -4.43
CA ARG A 38 -11.46 2.55 -4.84
C ARG A 38 -10.45 2.17 -3.78
N VAL A 39 -9.33 1.63 -4.23
CA VAL A 39 -8.24 1.16 -3.38
C VAL A 39 -6.92 1.66 -3.92
N VAL A 40 -6.14 2.27 -3.03
CA VAL A 40 -4.88 2.92 -3.36
C VAL A 40 -3.77 2.32 -2.53
N GLY A 41 -2.61 2.07 -3.14
CA GLY A 41 -1.48 1.55 -2.40
C GLY A 41 -0.12 1.89 -2.97
N THR A 42 0.87 1.81 -2.10
CA THR A 42 2.31 1.87 -2.43
C THR A 42 2.99 0.63 -1.84
N SER A 43 3.90 -0.01 -2.58
CA SER A 43 4.68 -1.16 -2.12
C SER A 43 3.79 -2.26 -1.52
N ALA A 44 4.05 -2.71 -0.29
CA ALA A 44 3.17 -3.66 0.41
C ALA A 44 1.69 -3.21 0.51
N GLY A 45 1.42 -1.90 0.54
CA GLY A 45 0.07 -1.36 0.45
C GLY A 45 -0.57 -1.56 -0.93
N ALA A 46 0.22 -1.52 -2.02
CA ALA A 46 -0.24 -1.81 -3.37
C ALA A 46 -0.63 -3.30 -3.53
N ILE A 47 0.07 -4.19 -2.83
CA ILE A 47 -0.29 -5.62 -2.77
C ILE A 47 -1.65 -5.81 -2.10
N CYS A 48 -1.88 -5.17 -0.94
CA CYS A 48 -3.19 -5.23 -0.27
C CYS A 48 -4.30 -4.60 -1.13
N ALA A 49 -4.04 -3.44 -1.73
CA ALA A 49 -4.97 -2.78 -2.64
C ALA A 49 -5.30 -3.67 -3.86
N LEU A 50 -4.30 -4.34 -4.44
CA LEU A 50 -4.50 -5.28 -5.54
C LEU A 50 -5.44 -6.43 -5.14
N SER A 51 -5.22 -7.07 -3.99
CA SER A 51 -6.09 -8.16 -3.54
C SER A 51 -7.54 -7.71 -3.33
N LEU A 52 -7.75 -6.50 -2.82
CA LEU A 52 -9.09 -5.90 -2.70
C LEU A 52 -9.70 -5.56 -4.07
N ALA A 53 -8.89 -5.06 -5.01
CA ALA A 53 -9.33 -4.74 -6.36
C ALA A 53 -9.76 -5.98 -7.15
N LEU A 54 -9.03 -7.08 -6.98
CA LEU A 54 -9.33 -8.40 -7.52
C LEU A 54 -10.48 -9.12 -6.81
N ARG A 55 -11.15 -8.46 -5.85
CA ARG A 55 -12.31 -8.97 -5.11
C ARG A 55 -12.07 -10.29 -4.38
N TYR A 56 -10.84 -10.54 -3.92
CA TYR A 56 -10.57 -11.69 -3.08
C TYR A 56 -11.46 -11.68 -1.81
N PRO A 57 -11.96 -12.85 -1.37
CA PRO A 57 -12.54 -13.01 -0.05
C PRO A 57 -11.52 -12.64 1.02
N VAL A 58 -11.96 -12.01 2.12
CA VAL A 58 -11.07 -11.57 3.19
C VAL A 58 -10.20 -12.69 3.80
N PRO A 59 -10.69 -13.94 3.97
CA PRO A 59 -9.82 -15.05 4.37
C PRO A 59 -8.63 -15.27 3.42
N GLU A 60 -8.83 -15.14 2.11
CA GLU A 60 -7.77 -15.27 1.10
C GLU A 60 -6.83 -14.06 1.10
N ILE A 61 -7.36 -12.85 1.32
CA ILE A 61 -6.52 -11.64 1.50
C ILE A 61 -5.61 -11.84 2.71
N ARG A 62 -6.16 -12.31 3.84
CA ARG A 62 -5.38 -12.60 5.05
C ARG A 62 -4.27 -13.60 4.76
N LYS A 63 -4.62 -14.74 4.16
CA LYS A 63 -3.66 -15.79 3.80
C LYS A 63 -2.54 -15.22 2.92
N THR A 64 -2.90 -14.48 1.87
CA THR A 64 -1.95 -13.84 0.94
C THR A 64 -0.98 -12.91 1.65
N LEU A 65 -1.46 -12.12 2.62
CA LEU A 65 -0.63 -11.18 3.38
C LEU A 65 0.23 -11.87 4.46
N GLU A 66 -0.26 -12.94 5.09
CA GLU A 66 0.52 -13.75 6.06
C GLU A 66 1.62 -14.58 5.39
N GLU A 67 1.35 -15.07 4.18
CA GLU A 67 2.26 -15.84 3.33
C GLU A 67 3.26 -14.97 2.56
N LEU A 68 3.21 -13.64 2.72
CA LEU A 68 4.15 -12.69 2.14
C LEU A 68 5.53 -12.85 2.79
N ASP A 69 6.19 -13.95 2.45
CA ASP A 69 7.54 -14.30 2.88
C ASP A 69 8.52 -13.68 1.89
N PHE A 70 8.86 -12.43 2.17
CA PHE A 70 9.81 -11.67 1.36
C PHE A 70 11.18 -12.35 1.23
N LYS A 71 11.56 -13.28 2.13
CA LYS A 71 12.81 -14.06 1.94
C LYS A 71 12.77 -14.89 0.66
N ARG A 72 11.58 -15.36 0.26
CA ARG A 72 11.38 -16.11 -1.00
C ARG A 72 11.59 -15.23 -2.22
N PHE A 73 11.45 -13.91 -2.07
CA PHE A 73 11.67 -12.95 -3.15
C PHE A 73 13.13 -12.52 -3.28
N VAL A 74 13.97 -12.94 -2.35
CA VAL A 74 15.39 -12.61 -2.27
C VAL A 74 16.18 -13.84 -2.75
N SER A 75 16.20 -14.10 -4.06
CA SER A 75 17.00 -15.21 -4.60
C SER A 75 18.50 -14.90 -4.48
N LYS A 76 19.30 -15.87 -4.02
CA LYS A 76 20.76 -15.74 -3.87
C LYS A 76 21.54 -15.92 -5.19
N SER A 77 20.86 -16.13 -6.32
CA SER A 77 21.45 -16.83 -7.48
C SER A 77 21.60 -16.02 -8.76
N GLU A 78 21.16 -14.75 -8.82
CA GLU A 78 21.45 -13.91 -9.97
C GLU A 78 22.83 -13.23 -9.78
N PRO A 79 23.73 -13.26 -10.76
CA PRO A 79 24.97 -12.50 -10.68
C PRO A 79 24.66 -11.04 -10.41
N LEU A 80 25.43 -10.41 -9.52
CA LEU A 80 25.33 -9.00 -9.15
C LEU A 80 25.39 -8.11 -10.42
N ASP A 81 24.24 -7.77 -11.00
CA ASP A 81 24.15 -6.85 -12.15
C ASP A 81 23.79 -5.44 -11.66
N LEU A 82 24.29 -5.07 -10.46
CA LEU A 82 24.20 -3.73 -9.88
C LEU A 82 24.54 -2.61 -10.87
N PRO A 83 25.59 -2.73 -11.71
CA PRO A 83 25.92 -1.69 -12.68
C PRO A 83 24.86 -1.50 -13.77
N LYS A 84 24.03 -2.51 -14.06
CA LYS A 84 23.07 -2.49 -15.17
C LYS A 84 21.62 -2.32 -14.73
N LYS A 85 21.26 -2.78 -13.54
CA LYS A 85 19.86 -2.82 -13.06
C LYS A 85 19.63 -2.20 -11.68
N TYR A 86 20.67 -1.60 -11.08
CA TYR A 86 20.60 -0.72 -9.91
C TYR A 86 19.96 -1.34 -8.64
N GLY A 87 20.09 -2.66 -8.43
CA GLY A 87 19.65 -3.34 -7.21
C GLY A 87 20.32 -4.70 -6.99
N TRP A 88 20.29 -5.17 -5.74
CA TRP A 88 20.97 -6.40 -5.29
C TRP A 88 20.17 -7.66 -5.61
N TYR A 89 18.85 -7.57 -5.57
CA TYR A 89 17.94 -8.71 -5.74
C TYR A 89 17.04 -8.53 -6.96
N SER A 90 16.89 -9.60 -7.74
CA SER A 90 15.96 -9.62 -8.87
C SER A 90 14.52 -9.58 -8.37
N PRO A 91 13.64 -8.74 -8.95
CA PRO A 91 12.22 -8.70 -8.62
C PRO A 91 11.43 -9.85 -9.26
N SER A 92 12.05 -10.73 -10.06
CA SER A 92 11.35 -11.81 -10.77
C SER A 92 10.50 -12.73 -9.88
N PRO A 93 10.99 -13.21 -8.71
CA PRO A 93 10.15 -14.08 -7.89
C PRO A 93 8.89 -13.38 -7.34
N LEU A 94 8.99 -12.07 -7.04
CA LEU A 94 7.82 -11.27 -6.67
C LEU A 94 6.88 -11.08 -7.87
N ARG A 95 7.42 -10.89 -9.08
CA ARG A 95 6.62 -10.81 -10.31
C ARG A 95 5.81 -12.09 -10.53
N ASP A 96 6.45 -13.24 -10.42
CA ASP A 96 5.81 -14.55 -10.64
C ASP A 96 4.72 -14.79 -9.60
N TRP A 97 4.98 -14.44 -8.34
CA TRP A 97 3.98 -14.52 -7.27
C TRP A 97 2.79 -13.58 -7.50
N LEU A 98 3.03 -12.34 -7.95
CA LEU A 98 1.97 -11.40 -8.30
C LEU A 98 1.15 -11.89 -9.50
N ALA A 99 1.79 -12.52 -10.49
CA ALA A 99 1.11 -13.13 -11.63
C ALA A 99 0.20 -14.29 -11.19
N GLU A 100 0.66 -15.13 -10.27
CA GLU A 100 -0.15 -16.20 -9.66
C GLU A 100 -1.34 -15.64 -8.86
N LEU A 101 -1.12 -14.54 -8.14
CA LEU A 101 -2.20 -13.82 -7.45
C LEU A 101 -3.26 -13.30 -8.45
N VAL A 102 -2.85 -12.79 -9.60
CA VAL A 102 -3.82 -12.41 -10.65
C VAL A 102 -4.50 -13.63 -11.26
N HIS A 103 -3.76 -14.72 -11.50
CA HIS A 103 -4.31 -15.95 -12.07
C HIS A 103 -5.43 -16.53 -11.22
N ARG A 104 -5.18 -16.71 -9.90
CA ARG A 104 -6.20 -17.19 -8.94
C ARG A 104 -7.41 -16.26 -8.83
N ALA A 105 -7.27 -14.97 -9.15
CA ALA A 105 -8.38 -14.01 -9.12
C ALA A 105 -9.41 -14.21 -10.23
N SER A 106 -9.10 -15.00 -11.26
CA SER A 106 -10.04 -15.32 -12.35
C SER A 106 -11.38 -15.84 -11.82
N GLU A 107 -11.33 -16.66 -10.76
CA GLU A 107 -12.50 -17.22 -10.09
C GLU A 107 -13.35 -16.12 -9.41
N TYR A 108 -12.70 -15.22 -8.66
CA TYR A 108 -13.40 -14.20 -7.86
C TYR A 108 -13.97 -13.05 -8.69
N LEU A 109 -13.35 -12.76 -9.83
CA LEU A 109 -13.84 -11.76 -10.78
C LEU A 109 -14.88 -12.33 -11.75
N GLY A 110 -15.12 -13.65 -11.75
CA GLY A 110 -16.02 -14.29 -12.73
C GLY A 110 -15.53 -14.10 -14.17
N SER A 111 -14.21 -14.08 -14.36
CA SER A 111 -13.61 -13.79 -15.67
C SER A 111 -13.95 -14.89 -16.69
N PRO A 112 -14.33 -14.54 -17.93
CA PRO A 112 -14.61 -15.52 -18.98
C PRO A 112 -13.33 -16.16 -19.56
N LYS A 113 -12.15 -15.63 -19.20
CA LYS A 113 -10.83 -16.13 -19.58
C LYS A 113 -9.95 -16.26 -18.34
N GLU A 114 -8.98 -17.17 -18.38
CA GLU A 114 -7.92 -17.19 -17.38
C GLU A 114 -7.14 -15.88 -17.42
N LEU A 115 -6.94 -15.30 -16.25
CA LEU A 115 -6.11 -14.12 -16.05
C LEU A 115 -4.66 -14.54 -15.81
N ASP A 116 -3.72 -13.66 -16.13
CA ASP A 116 -2.29 -13.87 -15.96
C ASP A 116 -1.58 -12.54 -15.66
N GLY A 117 -0.24 -12.56 -15.68
CA GLY A 117 0.58 -11.38 -15.43
C GLY A 117 0.45 -10.25 -16.47
N THR A 118 -0.38 -10.41 -17.50
CA THR A 118 -0.64 -9.39 -18.53
C THR A 118 -1.90 -8.57 -18.29
N LEU A 119 -2.70 -8.89 -17.26
CA LEU A 119 -3.90 -8.14 -16.90
C LEU A 119 -3.61 -6.65 -16.78
N THR A 120 -4.35 -5.85 -17.55
CA THR A 120 -4.23 -4.38 -17.56
C THR A 120 -5.20 -3.71 -16.57
N PHE A 121 -4.97 -2.44 -16.25
CA PHE A 121 -5.89 -1.68 -15.37
C PHE A 121 -7.28 -1.50 -15.99
N GLU A 122 -7.37 -1.36 -17.31
CA GLU A 122 -8.63 -1.30 -18.05
C GLU A 122 -9.39 -2.63 -17.96
N GLU A 123 -8.73 -3.75 -18.23
CA GLU A 123 -9.36 -5.07 -18.12
C GLU A 123 -9.81 -5.36 -16.68
N LEU A 124 -9.02 -5.00 -15.67
CA LEU A 124 -9.40 -5.15 -14.27
C LEU A 124 -10.71 -4.42 -13.95
N ARG A 125 -10.87 -3.18 -14.44
CA ARG A 125 -12.09 -2.40 -14.30
C ARG A 125 -13.26 -3.05 -15.04
N ASP A 126 -13.04 -3.47 -16.28
CA ASP A 126 -14.08 -4.03 -17.14
C ASP A 126 -14.60 -5.38 -16.61
N LEU A 127 -13.76 -6.13 -15.88
CA LEU A 127 -14.14 -7.34 -15.12
C LEU A 127 -14.87 -7.03 -13.81
N GLY A 128 -15.15 -5.75 -13.52
CA GLY A 128 -15.85 -5.32 -12.31
C GLY A 128 -14.97 -5.27 -11.06
N GLY A 129 -13.64 -5.33 -11.19
CA GLY A 129 -12.73 -5.10 -10.08
C GLY A 129 -12.92 -3.72 -9.45
N ARG A 130 -12.51 -3.54 -8.17
CA ARG A 130 -12.49 -2.19 -7.58
C ARG A 130 -11.46 -1.34 -8.30
N GLU A 131 -11.66 -0.02 -8.36
CA GLU A 131 -10.71 0.85 -9.01
C GLU A 131 -9.37 0.85 -8.26
N LEU A 132 -8.33 0.32 -8.90
CA LEU A 132 -6.98 0.22 -8.34
C LEU A 132 -6.13 1.42 -8.76
N TYR A 133 -5.43 1.99 -7.77
CA TYR A 133 -4.44 3.04 -7.96
C TYR A 133 -3.13 2.62 -7.27
N VAL A 134 -2.06 2.53 -8.06
CA VAL A 134 -0.73 2.10 -7.58
C VAL A 134 0.27 3.22 -7.79
N PHE A 135 1.03 3.55 -6.74
CA PHE A 135 2.03 4.61 -6.81
C PHE A 135 3.46 4.05 -6.84
N ALA A 136 4.25 4.52 -7.80
CA ALA A 136 5.68 4.29 -7.90
C ALA A 136 6.43 5.61 -8.06
N THR A 137 7.76 5.54 -8.12
CA THR A 137 8.62 6.68 -8.42
C THR A 137 9.24 6.51 -9.79
N ASP A 138 8.99 7.46 -10.69
CA ASP A 138 9.59 7.51 -12.02
C ASP A 138 10.94 8.25 -11.95
N LEU A 139 12.03 7.54 -12.24
CA LEU A 139 13.38 8.10 -12.21
C LEU A 139 13.72 8.94 -13.44
N ASN A 140 13.01 8.75 -14.56
CA ASN A 140 13.21 9.53 -15.78
C ASN A 140 12.63 10.95 -15.59
N THR A 141 11.43 11.05 -15.01
CA THR A 141 10.76 12.34 -14.74
C THR A 141 11.07 12.91 -13.35
N ARG A 142 11.62 12.11 -12.44
CA ARG A 142 11.89 12.45 -11.03
C ARG A 142 10.61 12.82 -10.29
N SER A 143 9.54 12.08 -10.57
CA SER A 143 8.19 12.41 -10.11
C SER A 143 7.44 11.17 -9.62
N SER A 144 6.35 11.38 -8.89
CA SER A 144 5.47 10.29 -8.47
C SER A 144 4.62 9.84 -9.66
N ALA A 145 4.68 8.55 -9.98
CA ALA A 145 3.88 7.93 -11.02
C ALA A 145 2.65 7.26 -10.41
N GLU A 146 1.47 7.62 -10.90
CA GLU A 146 0.21 6.94 -10.60
C GLU A 146 -0.13 6.00 -11.76
N PHE A 147 -0.25 4.72 -11.46
CA PHE A 147 -0.81 3.72 -12.38
C PHE A 147 -2.26 3.43 -11.98
N SER A 148 -3.17 3.64 -12.92
CA SER A 148 -4.61 3.47 -12.72
C SER A 148 -5.32 3.28 -14.05
N HIS A 149 -6.59 2.86 -14.03
CA HIS A 149 -7.40 2.80 -15.24
C HIS A 149 -7.62 4.19 -15.87
N ARG A 150 -7.45 5.28 -15.10
CA ARG A 150 -7.63 6.66 -15.57
C ARG A 150 -6.41 7.20 -16.30
N ARG A 151 -5.21 6.95 -15.75
CA ARG A 151 -3.97 7.51 -16.31
C ARG A 151 -3.24 6.54 -17.23
N THR A 152 -3.27 5.26 -16.91
CA THR A 152 -2.47 4.23 -17.58
C THR A 152 -3.31 2.96 -17.83
N PRO A 153 -4.45 3.06 -18.55
CA PRO A 153 -5.40 1.96 -18.72
C PRO A 153 -4.75 0.67 -19.26
N ARG A 154 -3.79 0.81 -20.17
CA ARG A 154 -3.10 -0.31 -20.83
C ARG A 154 -1.88 -0.83 -20.06
N ALA A 155 -1.49 -0.20 -18.96
CA ALA A 155 -0.38 -0.68 -18.16
C ALA A 155 -0.76 -1.99 -17.46
N ARG A 156 0.20 -2.91 -17.34
CA ARG A 156 -0.01 -4.19 -16.66
C ARG A 156 -0.02 -3.99 -15.15
N VAL A 157 -1.03 -4.53 -14.49
CA VAL A 157 -1.24 -4.38 -13.04
C VAL A 157 -0.09 -5.01 -12.25
N VAL A 158 0.36 -6.20 -12.66
CA VAL A 158 1.49 -6.89 -12.02
C VAL A 158 2.77 -6.07 -12.10
N GLU A 159 3.10 -5.50 -13.26
CA GLU A 159 4.32 -4.71 -13.43
C GLU A 159 4.25 -3.38 -12.67
N ALA A 160 3.07 -2.76 -12.55
CA ALA A 160 2.85 -1.57 -11.73
C ALA A 160 3.06 -1.85 -10.23
N VAL A 161 2.49 -2.94 -9.71
CA VAL A 161 2.68 -3.33 -8.29
C VAL A 161 4.14 -3.74 -8.03
N LEU A 162 4.78 -4.41 -9.00
CA LEU A 162 6.19 -4.75 -8.95
C LEU A 162 7.08 -3.50 -8.88
N ALA A 163 6.84 -2.53 -9.77
CA ALA A 163 7.53 -1.24 -9.76
C ALA A 163 7.34 -0.50 -8.44
N SER A 164 6.11 -0.50 -7.92
CA SER A 164 5.76 0.09 -6.63
C SER A 164 6.46 -0.57 -5.44
N SER A 165 6.99 -1.79 -5.60
CA SER A 165 7.67 -2.58 -4.55
C SER A 165 9.19 -2.68 -4.74
N ALA A 166 9.75 -2.03 -5.77
CA ALA A 166 11.16 -2.14 -6.14
C ALA A 166 12.04 -1.18 -5.31
N ILE A 167 12.26 -1.52 -4.04
CA ILE A 167 13.00 -0.68 -3.08
C ILE A 167 14.40 -0.36 -3.63
N PRO A 168 14.76 0.94 -3.80
CA PRO A 168 16.05 1.33 -4.36
C PRO A 168 17.23 0.74 -3.60
N GLY A 169 18.19 0.18 -4.32
CA GLY A 169 19.36 -0.45 -3.70
C GLY A 169 19.04 -1.74 -2.92
N PHE A 170 17.82 -2.27 -2.99
CA PHE A 170 17.52 -3.62 -2.53
C PHE A 170 17.05 -4.46 -3.70
N PHE A 171 15.94 -4.08 -4.33
CA PHE A 171 15.46 -4.69 -5.57
C PHE A 171 15.96 -3.93 -6.80
N GLN A 172 16.17 -4.65 -7.91
CA GLN A 172 16.45 -4.01 -9.20
C GLN A 172 15.28 -3.12 -9.62
N SER A 173 15.58 -1.99 -10.25
CA SER A 173 14.56 -1.09 -10.79
C SER A 173 13.74 -1.78 -11.88
N VAL A 174 12.48 -1.38 -12.01
CA VAL A 174 11.52 -2.03 -12.91
C VAL A 174 11.28 -1.17 -14.13
N LYS A 175 11.26 -1.83 -15.28
CA LYS A 175 10.79 -1.27 -16.55
C LYS A 175 9.72 -2.19 -17.10
N PHE A 176 8.66 -1.61 -17.65
CA PHE A 176 7.54 -2.37 -18.22
C PHE A 176 8.00 -3.13 -19.46
N SER A 177 7.63 -4.40 -19.57
CA SER A 177 8.17 -5.31 -20.59
C SER A 177 7.70 -4.96 -22.01
N ASP A 178 6.51 -4.37 -22.14
CA ASP A 178 5.94 -3.89 -23.40
C ASP A 178 6.07 -2.36 -23.58
N ASN A 179 6.80 -1.70 -22.68
CA ASN A 179 6.93 -0.25 -22.62
C ASN A 179 5.58 0.50 -22.55
N GLN A 180 4.55 -0.09 -21.92
CA GLN A 180 3.32 0.60 -21.55
C GLN A 180 3.32 0.87 -20.04
N PRO A 181 3.11 2.12 -19.57
CA PRO A 181 2.72 3.29 -20.35
C PRO A 181 3.88 3.92 -21.15
N ASP A 182 5.12 3.61 -20.78
CA ASP A 182 6.33 4.12 -21.41
C ASP A 182 7.53 3.19 -21.15
N ALA A 183 8.70 3.61 -21.64
CA ALA A 183 9.95 2.90 -21.52
C ALA A 183 10.80 3.36 -20.31
N HIS A 184 10.19 4.02 -19.31
CA HIS A 184 10.88 4.59 -18.15
C HIS A 184 11.32 3.52 -17.14
N ILE A 185 12.13 3.97 -16.19
CA ILE A 185 12.66 3.18 -15.09
C ILE A 185 11.98 3.63 -13.80
N TYR A 186 11.39 2.68 -13.12
CA TYR A 186 10.61 2.89 -11.91
C TYR A 186 11.25 2.20 -10.70
N VAL A 187 11.05 2.81 -9.54
CA VAL A 187 11.39 2.25 -8.23
C VAL A 187 10.21 2.42 -7.27
N ASP A 188 10.34 1.86 -6.06
CA ASP A 188 9.30 1.89 -5.02
C ASP A 188 8.70 3.30 -4.84
N GLY A 189 7.38 3.34 -4.71
CA GLY A 189 6.65 4.60 -4.55
C GLY A 189 6.98 5.31 -3.24
N GLY A 190 7.51 4.59 -2.25
CA GLY A 190 7.92 5.13 -0.96
C GLY A 190 9.02 6.19 -1.05
N VAL A 191 9.74 6.29 -2.18
CA VAL A 191 10.69 7.40 -2.40
C VAL A 191 9.98 8.75 -2.46
N LEU A 192 8.81 8.87 -3.10
CA LEU A 192 8.15 10.16 -3.27
C LEU A 192 6.74 10.25 -2.69
N ASN A 193 6.00 9.15 -2.63
CA ASN A 193 4.61 9.14 -2.21
C ASN A 193 4.24 7.82 -1.51
N ASN A 194 4.81 7.59 -0.32
CA ASN A 194 4.63 6.37 0.46
C ASN A 194 3.19 6.20 0.97
N PHE A 195 2.48 7.31 1.21
CA PHE A 195 1.13 7.33 1.75
C PHE A 195 0.23 8.29 0.94
N PRO A 196 -0.32 7.83 -0.19
CA PRO A 196 -1.02 8.67 -1.18
C PRO A 196 -2.46 9.03 -0.75
N ILE A 197 -2.63 9.54 0.47
CA ILE A 197 -3.96 9.83 1.05
C ILE A 197 -4.74 10.91 0.30
N MET A 198 -4.04 11.75 -0.45
CA MET A 198 -4.62 12.87 -1.20
C MET A 198 -5.09 12.49 -2.61
N THR A 199 -5.06 11.20 -2.99
CA THR A 199 -5.35 10.73 -4.36
C THR A 199 -6.69 11.23 -4.91
N PHE A 200 -7.72 11.36 -4.06
CA PHE A 200 -9.06 11.77 -4.45
C PHE A 200 -9.45 13.18 -3.98
N ASP A 201 -8.47 13.95 -3.50
CA ASP A 201 -8.69 15.34 -3.11
C ASP A 201 -8.79 16.24 -4.35
N THR A 202 -9.40 17.41 -4.18
CA THR A 202 -9.26 18.53 -5.11
C THR A 202 -8.29 19.56 -4.52
N MET A 203 -7.96 20.60 -5.29
CA MET A 203 -7.07 21.67 -4.81
C MET A 203 -7.57 22.31 -3.50
N ASP A 204 -8.88 22.39 -3.30
CA ASP A 204 -9.49 23.12 -2.17
C ASP A 204 -10.20 22.20 -1.17
N THR A 205 -10.47 20.94 -1.53
CA THR A 205 -11.28 20.03 -0.72
C THR A 205 -10.63 18.68 -0.53
N VAL A 206 -10.66 18.20 0.72
CA VAL A 206 -10.29 16.81 1.03
C VAL A 206 -11.49 15.90 0.77
N ASN A 207 -11.23 14.70 0.30
CA ASN A 207 -12.25 13.66 0.20
C ASN A 207 -12.46 12.97 1.57
N GLU A 208 -13.50 13.38 2.29
CA GLU A 208 -13.86 12.83 3.62
C GLU A 208 -14.35 11.37 3.58
N GLU A 209 -14.60 10.83 2.39
CA GLU A 209 -14.99 9.42 2.17
C GLU A 209 -13.76 8.51 2.00
N THR A 210 -12.57 9.06 2.22
CA THR A 210 -11.29 8.34 2.17
C THR A 210 -10.80 8.02 3.57
N ILE A 211 -10.44 6.77 3.82
CA ILE A 211 -9.70 6.36 5.03
C ILE A 211 -8.33 5.84 4.61
N GLY A 212 -7.28 6.37 5.24
CA GLY A 212 -5.91 5.93 5.03
C GLY A 212 -5.37 5.12 6.20
N PHE A 213 -4.54 4.12 5.92
CA PHE A 213 -3.86 3.29 6.89
C PHE A 213 -2.35 3.56 6.82
N LYS A 214 -1.82 4.12 7.90
CA LYS A 214 -0.42 4.54 7.99
C LYS A 214 0.27 3.85 9.16
N PHE A 215 1.47 3.34 8.95
CA PHE A 215 2.29 2.81 10.01
C PHE A 215 2.85 3.94 10.89
N GLU A 216 2.61 3.81 12.19
CA GLU A 216 3.26 4.63 13.21
C GLU A 216 4.37 3.82 13.87
N ARG A 217 5.57 4.40 13.85
CA ARG A 217 6.74 3.83 14.52
C ARG A 217 6.91 4.56 15.84
N SER A 218 6.92 3.82 16.95
CA SER A 218 7.17 4.39 18.26
C SER A 218 8.65 4.73 18.39
N GLY A 219 8.93 6.02 18.56
CA GLY A 219 10.20 6.65 18.96
C GLY A 219 11.45 5.80 18.86
N ARG A 220 12.15 5.87 17.72
CA ARG A 220 13.57 5.49 17.66
C ARG A 220 14.36 6.34 16.70
N ASN A 221 15.38 7.01 17.25
CA ASN A 221 16.68 7.07 16.61
C ASN A 221 17.17 5.64 16.35
N PRO A 222 17.87 5.37 15.24
CA PRO A 222 18.37 4.02 14.95
C PRO A 222 19.15 3.44 16.14
N LYS A 223 18.99 2.13 16.39
CA LYS A 223 19.66 1.41 17.51
C LYS A 223 21.20 1.45 17.44
N LYS A 224 21.74 1.71 16.25
CA LYS A 224 23.17 1.82 15.96
C LYS A 224 23.33 3.04 15.05
N ASP A 225 24.29 3.89 15.37
CA ASP A 225 24.67 4.99 14.48
C ASP A 225 25.18 4.42 13.16
N LEU A 226 24.87 5.10 12.07
CA LEU A 226 25.42 4.76 10.75
C LEU A 226 26.93 5.04 10.77
N ASP A 227 27.72 4.09 10.29
CA ASP A 227 29.17 4.21 10.19
C ASP A 227 29.64 3.99 8.75
N PHE A 228 30.84 4.46 8.40
CA PHE A 228 31.43 4.24 7.09
C PHE A 228 31.74 2.76 6.84
N GLY A 229 31.62 2.33 5.58
CA GLY A 229 31.86 0.93 5.19
C GLY A 229 30.60 0.04 5.16
N ALA A 230 29.41 0.60 5.44
CA ALA A 230 28.13 -0.10 5.37
C ALA A 230 27.20 0.50 4.30
N PRO A 231 27.46 0.29 2.99
CA PRO A 231 26.68 0.89 1.91
C PRO A 231 25.21 0.46 1.87
N GLY A 232 24.90 -0.77 2.32
CA GLY A 232 23.51 -1.25 2.45
C GLY A 232 22.75 -0.51 3.56
N ASP A 233 23.34 -0.42 4.75
CA ASP A 233 22.77 0.35 5.87
C ASP A 233 22.61 1.83 5.51
N TRP A 234 23.58 2.41 4.78
CA TRP A 234 23.49 3.78 4.29
C TRP A 234 22.30 3.97 3.33
N ALA A 235 22.11 3.07 2.37
CA ALA A 235 20.99 3.14 1.42
C ALA A 235 19.64 2.98 2.14
N GLU A 236 19.51 2.05 3.09
CA GLU A 236 18.33 1.88 3.93
C GLU A 236 18.02 3.17 4.72
N GLN A 237 19.03 3.74 5.39
CA GLN A 237 18.84 4.94 6.20
C GLN A 237 18.49 6.17 5.35
N LEU A 238 19.05 6.29 4.15
CA LEU A 238 18.69 7.34 3.21
C LEU A 238 17.23 7.19 2.75
N TYR A 239 16.82 5.98 2.38
CA TYR A 239 15.44 5.68 1.98
C TYR A 239 14.43 6.01 3.10
N GLU A 240 14.72 5.58 4.32
CA GLU A 240 13.88 5.90 5.49
C GLU A 240 13.88 7.40 5.82
N THR A 241 15.00 8.10 5.62
CA THR A 241 15.08 9.57 5.79
C THR A 241 14.13 10.29 4.83
N VAL A 242 14.10 9.88 3.55
CA VAL A 242 13.19 10.45 2.55
C VAL A 242 11.72 10.18 2.92
N LYS A 243 11.39 8.98 3.40
CA LYS A 243 10.04 8.64 3.89
C LYS A 243 9.64 9.44 5.14
N ASN A 244 10.58 9.71 6.04
CA ASN A 244 10.33 10.51 7.24
C ASN A 244 9.95 11.95 6.87
N ALA A 245 10.58 12.54 5.85
CA ALA A 245 10.21 13.87 5.37
C ALA A 245 8.75 13.93 4.89
N GLN A 246 8.26 12.88 4.22
CA GLN A 246 6.85 12.78 3.79
C GLN A 246 5.88 12.72 4.98
N SER A 247 6.26 12.02 6.05
CA SER A 247 5.45 11.90 7.27
C SER A 247 5.28 13.25 8.00
N GLU A 248 6.26 14.14 7.92
CA GLU A 248 6.16 15.49 8.49
C GLU A 248 5.09 16.34 7.78
N TYR A 249 4.95 16.21 6.45
CA TYR A 249 3.88 16.89 5.71
C TYR A 249 2.50 16.44 6.17
N LEU A 250 2.31 15.14 6.42
CA LEU A 250 1.05 14.61 6.93
C LEU A 250 0.71 15.20 8.31
N ARG A 251 1.69 15.27 9.23
CA ARG A 251 1.50 15.82 10.59
C ARG A 251 1.05 17.29 10.57
N ARG A 252 1.32 18.02 9.49
CA ARG A 252 0.90 19.41 9.28
C ARG A 252 -0.49 19.57 8.66
N SER A 253 -1.18 18.47 8.33
CA SER A 253 -2.52 18.49 7.74
C SER A 253 -3.55 17.87 8.69
N PRO A 254 -4.25 18.68 9.51
CA PRO A 254 -5.27 18.19 10.44
C PRO A 254 -6.37 17.37 9.77
N ARG A 255 -6.75 17.74 8.54
CA ARG A 255 -7.76 17.00 7.76
C ARG A 255 -7.27 15.62 7.35
N ASN A 256 -6.02 15.50 6.90
CA ASN A 256 -5.45 14.20 6.55
C ASN A 256 -5.27 13.32 7.80
N LEU A 257 -4.83 13.90 8.93
CA LEU A 257 -4.78 13.19 10.21
C LEU A 257 -6.15 12.67 10.63
N ALA A 258 -7.21 13.47 10.44
CA ALA A 258 -8.56 13.14 10.85
C ALA A 258 -9.21 11.98 10.05
N ARG A 259 -8.59 11.56 8.95
CA ARG A 259 -9.00 10.43 8.11
C ARG A 259 -7.91 9.35 7.98
N THR A 260 -6.92 9.37 8.88
CA THR A 260 -5.84 8.37 8.95
C THR A 260 -6.01 7.48 10.18
N ALA A 261 -6.06 6.17 9.98
CA ALA A 261 -5.89 5.16 11.02
C ALA A 261 -4.41 4.81 11.14
N PHE A 262 -3.85 5.00 12.34
CA PHE A 262 -2.44 4.72 12.63
C PHE A 262 -2.25 3.30 13.13
N ILE A 263 -1.43 2.51 12.43
CA ILE A 263 -1.09 1.13 12.77
C ILE A 263 0.23 1.15 13.54
N SER A 264 0.23 0.71 14.79
CA SER A 264 1.46 0.55 15.55
C SER A 264 2.33 -0.57 14.96
N ALA A 265 3.51 -0.22 14.47
CA ALA A 265 4.51 -1.15 13.98
C ALA A 265 5.56 -1.52 15.06
N GLY A 266 5.51 -0.86 16.22
CA GLY A 266 6.44 -1.10 17.32
C GLY A 266 7.89 -0.92 16.87
N THR A 267 8.71 -1.96 17.05
CA THR A 267 10.13 -1.94 16.70
C THR A 267 10.51 -2.74 15.46
N ILE A 268 9.54 -3.35 14.77
CA ILE A 268 9.77 -4.17 13.58
C ILE A 268 10.24 -3.25 12.43
N LYS A 269 11.28 -3.66 11.70
CA LYS A 269 11.76 -2.90 10.54
C LYS A 269 11.02 -3.30 9.28
N VAL A 270 10.94 -2.39 8.31
CA VAL A 270 10.30 -2.59 7.01
C VAL A 270 10.94 -3.72 6.20
N ILE A 271 12.25 -3.89 6.33
CA ILE A 271 13.04 -4.92 5.63
C ILE A 271 13.45 -6.09 6.55
N ASP A 272 12.76 -6.26 7.68
CA ASP A 272 13.01 -7.39 8.58
C ASP A 272 12.27 -8.64 8.08
N PHE A 273 12.84 -9.30 7.07
CA PHE A 273 12.18 -10.43 6.42
C PHE A 273 12.13 -11.70 7.29
N ASP A 274 12.61 -11.67 8.53
CA ASP A 274 12.64 -12.80 9.48
C ASP A 274 11.69 -12.62 10.67
N ILE A 275 10.58 -11.90 10.49
CA ILE A 275 9.59 -11.75 11.57
C ILE A 275 8.97 -13.09 11.97
N SER A 276 8.83 -13.31 13.28
CA SER A 276 8.24 -14.53 13.82
C SER A 276 6.72 -14.59 13.60
N ASP A 277 6.12 -15.77 13.75
CA ASP A 277 4.67 -15.90 13.66
C ASP A 277 3.95 -15.11 14.76
N GLU A 278 4.55 -14.98 15.94
CA GLU A 278 4.05 -14.10 17.01
C GLU A 278 4.09 -12.64 16.60
N GLU A 279 5.16 -12.18 15.95
CA GLU A 279 5.27 -10.80 15.43
C GLU A 279 4.25 -10.55 14.30
N LYS A 280 4.03 -11.53 13.41
CA LYS A 280 2.96 -11.47 12.41
C LYS A 280 1.58 -11.33 13.05
N GLN A 281 1.23 -12.20 14.01
CA GLN A 281 -0.06 -12.11 14.69
C GLN A 281 -0.20 -10.81 15.50
N TRP A 282 0.88 -10.31 16.07
CA TRP A 282 0.92 -9.01 16.75
C TRP A 282 0.64 -7.85 15.78
N LEU A 283 1.25 -7.85 14.59
CA LEU A 283 0.99 -6.87 13.54
C LEU A 283 -0.48 -6.91 13.07
N ILE A 284 -1.03 -8.11 12.86
CA ILE A 284 -2.44 -8.30 12.47
C ILE A 284 -3.36 -7.70 13.53
N GLU A 285 -3.13 -8.02 14.81
CA GLU A 285 -3.95 -7.48 15.90
C GLU A 285 -3.83 -5.95 16.01
N ASN A 286 -2.65 -5.38 15.76
CA ASN A 286 -2.51 -3.91 15.71
C ASN A 286 -3.21 -3.29 14.51
N GLY A 287 -3.21 -3.96 13.36
CA GLY A 287 -4.02 -3.56 12.21
C GLY A 287 -5.50 -3.49 12.57
N ARG A 288 -6.04 -4.53 13.19
CA ARG A 288 -7.42 -4.56 13.70
C ARG A 288 -7.70 -3.42 14.69
N ARG A 289 -6.83 -3.25 15.69
CA ARG A 289 -6.97 -2.18 16.70
C ARG A 289 -6.95 -0.79 16.10
N SER A 290 -6.14 -0.55 15.06
CA SER A 290 -6.06 0.76 14.40
C SER A 290 -7.42 1.19 13.83
N VAL A 291 -8.12 0.27 13.17
CA VAL A 291 -9.46 0.51 12.62
C VAL A 291 -10.44 0.76 13.75
N GLN A 292 -10.44 -0.05 14.80
CA GLN A 292 -11.33 0.12 15.96
C GLN A 292 -11.14 1.48 16.64
N GLN A 293 -9.89 1.91 16.84
CA GLN A 293 -9.59 3.21 17.44
C GLN A 293 -10.01 4.37 16.54
N PHE A 294 -9.73 4.26 15.24
CA PHE A 294 -10.16 5.24 14.26
C PHE A 294 -11.68 5.41 14.24
N LEU A 295 -12.44 4.30 14.13
CA LEU A 295 -13.90 4.34 14.09
C LEU A 295 -14.50 4.89 15.38
N ARG A 296 -13.94 4.56 16.56
CA ARG A 296 -14.36 5.17 17.84
C ARG A 296 -14.18 6.70 17.84
N ALA A 297 -13.06 7.19 17.33
CA ALA A 297 -12.80 8.62 17.22
C ALA A 297 -13.74 9.29 16.21
N TYR A 298 -13.96 8.65 15.07
CA TYR A 298 -14.89 9.09 14.01
C TYR A 298 -16.33 9.21 14.53
N ASP A 299 -16.83 8.17 15.21
CA ASP A 299 -18.17 8.16 15.80
C ASP A 299 -18.36 9.26 16.85
N ARG A 300 -17.35 9.46 17.71
CA ARG A 300 -17.37 10.52 18.72
C ARG A 300 -17.43 11.90 18.06
N ARG A 301 -16.61 12.15 17.04
CA ARG A 301 -16.60 13.41 16.27
C ARG A 301 -17.97 13.66 15.63
N ASN A 302 -18.53 12.68 14.94
CA ASN A 302 -19.81 12.83 14.24
C ASN A 302 -21.00 12.94 15.21
N SER A 303 -20.92 12.35 16.39
CA SER A 303 -21.90 12.57 17.46
C SER A 303 -21.87 14.01 17.97
N LEU A 304 -20.68 14.58 18.18
CA LEU A 304 -20.52 15.98 18.61
C LEU A 304 -21.04 16.97 17.55
N ILE A 305 -20.71 16.75 16.27
CA ILE A 305 -21.21 17.59 15.16
C ILE A 305 -22.74 17.56 15.10
N ARG A 306 -23.34 16.37 15.19
CA ARG A 306 -24.82 16.24 15.21
C ARG A 306 -25.46 16.93 16.40
N LYS A 307 -24.86 16.83 17.60
CA LYS A 307 -25.34 17.56 18.78
C LYS A 307 -25.27 19.07 18.58
N ALA A 308 -24.13 19.59 18.12
CA ALA A 308 -23.95 21.01 17.85
C ALA A 308 -24.97 21.52 16.81
N PHE A 309 -25.18 20.76 15.73
CA PHE A 309 -26.17 21.10 14.70
C PHE A 309 -27.60 21.17 15.25
N ARG A 310 -28.00 20.20 16.09
CA ARG A 310 -29.32 20.22 16.77
C ARG A 310 -29.47 21.43 17.70
N THR A 311 -28.43 21.77 18.46
CA THR A 311 -28.44 22.95 19.34
C THR A 311 -28.60 24.24 18.54
N VAL A 312 -27.97 24.35 17.37
CA VAL A 312 -28.03 25.55 16.52
C VAL A 312 -29.35 25.65 15.75
N THR A 313 -29.91 24.53 15.29
CA THR A 313 -31.12 24.52 14.43
C THR A 313 -32.44 24.41 15.19
N GLY A 314 -32.43 24.03 16.47
CA GLY A 314 -33.64 23.86 17.28
C GLY A 314 -34.51 22.67 16.87
N ILE A 315 -34.03 21.82 15.96
CA ILE A 315 -34.73 20.63 15.47
C ILE A 315 -34.32 19.46 16.37
N GLY A 316 -35.27 19.02 17.21
CA GLY A 316 -35.15 17.88 18.14
C GLY A 316 -35.30 16.52 17.45
#